data_AF-A0A957ZPK3-F1
#
_entry.id   AF-A0A957ZPK3-F1
#
_cell.length_a   1.000
_cell.length_b   1.000
_cell.length_c   1.000
_cell.angle_alpha   90.00
_cell.angle_beta   90.00
_cell.angle_gamma   90.00
#
_symmetry.space_group_name_H-M   'P 1'
#
loop_
_entity.id
_entity.type
_entity.pdbx_description
1 polymer ?
#
loop_
_entity_poly.entity_id
_entity_poly.type
_entity_poly.pdbx_seq_one_letter_code
_entity_poly.pdbx_strand_id
1 'polypeptide(L)'
;MAQLGEMLKAAREEQGLTLGEVEEALRIRSHLLDALEQNKFEMFPSPVVTRGLIRNYAQHLKLDPIEALTLYDGNGILPIKGQRLTPNG
;
A
#
# COMPACT_ATOMS: atom_id res chain seq x y z
N MET A 1 -7.98 -10.75 -10.59
CA MET A 1 -6.63 -10.62 -10.01
C MET A 1 -6.69 -9.37 -9.14
N ALA A 2 -6.53 -9.51 -7.83
CA ALA A 2 -6.70 -8.38 -6.90
C ALA A 2 -5.50 -7.44 -7.02
N GLN A 3 -5.73 -6.23 -7.53
CA GLN A 3 -4.72 -5.20 -7.66
C GLN A 3 -4.75 -4.33 -6.40
N LEU A 4 -3.65 -4.25 -5.65
CA LEU A 4 -3.52 -3.44 -4.42
C LEU A 4 -4.16 -2.04 -4.56
N GLY A 5 -3.89 -1.35 -5.67
CA GLY A 5 -4.43 -0.02 -5.93
C GLY A 5 -5.96 0.04 -5.94
N GLU A 6 -6.63 -0.97 -6.54
CA GLU A 6 -8.10 -1.05 -6.55
C GLU A 6 -8.64 -1.26 -5.12
N MET A 7 -7.99 -2.09 -4.31
CA MET A 7 -8.37 -2.31 -2.91
C MET A 7 -8.25 -1.03 -2.08
N LEU A 8 -7.13 -0.31 -2.21
CA LEU A 8 -6.91 0.96 -1.49
C LEU A 8 -7.95 2.02 -1.91
N LYS A 9 -8.19 2.13 -3.22
CA LYS A 9 -9.16 3.08 -3.78
C LYS A 9 -10.57 2.78 -3.29
N ALA A 10 -11.01 1.53 -3.38
CA ALA A 10 -12.34 1.12 -2.94
C ALA A 10 -12.55 1.44 -1.46
N ALA A 11 -11.59 1.09 -0.59
CA ALA A 11 -11.70 1.36 0.84
C ALA A 11 -11.71 2.86 1.19
N ARG A 12 -10.99 3.70 0.43
CA ARG A 12 -11.07 5.17 0.56
C ARG A 12 -12.46 5.67 0.17
N GLU A 13 -12.97 5.23 -0.98
CA GLU A 13 -14.26 5.67 -1.53
C GLU A 13 -15.45 5.18 -0.68
N GLU A 14 -15.39 3.98 -0.13
CA GLU A 14 -16.38 3.46 0.83
C GLU A 14 -16.47 4.29 2.11
N GLN A 15 -15.37 4.92 2.51
CA GLN A 15 -15.33 5.84 3.65
C GLN A 15 -15.71 7.29 3.27
N GLY A 16 -15.98 7.55 1.99
CA GLY A 16 -16.30 8.89 1.48
C GLY A 16 -15.13 9.88 1.53
N LEU A 17 -13.90 9.38 1.65
CA LEU A 17 -12.71 10.22 1.78
C LEU A 17 -12.18 10.65 0.42
N THR A 18 -11.80 11.91 0.32
CA THR A 18 -11.02 12.44 -0.80
C THR A 18 -9.52 12.21 -0.58
N LEU A 19 -8.73 12.20 -1.65
CA LEU A 19 -7.26 12.14 -1.53
C LEU A 19 -6.68 13.33 -0.75
N GLY A 20 -7.36 14.49 -0.77
CA GLY A 20 -6.95 15.69 -0.02
C GLY A 20 -7.11 15.50 1.50
N GLU A 21 -8.23 14.92 1.95
CA GLU A 21 -8.46 14.61 3.37
C GLU A 21 -7.44 13.59 3.89
N VAL A 22 -7.12 12.58 3.09
CA VAL A 22 -6.07 11.60 3.43
C VAL A 22 -4.69 12.26 3.44
N GLU A 23 -4.41 13.18 2.50
CA GLU A 23 -3.16 13.96 2.48
C GLU A 23 -2.98 14.76 3.77
N GLU A 24 -4.01 15.44 4.23
CA GLU A 24 -3.98 16.20 5.48
C GLU A 24 -3.75 15.29 6.70
N ALA A 25 -4.43 14.14 6.73
CA ALA A 25 -4.33 13.18 7.83
C ALA A 25 -2.97 12.49 7.93
N LEU A 26 -2.41 12.05 6.79
CA LEU A 26 -1.18 11.26 6.75
C LEU A 26 0.07 12.06 6.41
N ARG A 27 -0.08 13.32 5.99
CA ARG A 27 1.01 14.15 5.45
C ARG A 27 1.71 13.51 4.25
N ILE A 28 0.95 12.73 3.47
CA ILE A 28 1.38 12.12 2.21
C ILE A 28 0.73 12.90 1.08
N ARG A 29 1.52 13.42 0.13
CA ARG A 29 0.98 14.18 -0.99
C ARG A 29 -0.04 13.34 -1.77
N SER A 30 -1.19 13.93 -2.10
CA SER A 30 -2.30 13.29 -2.83
C SER A 30 -1.86 12.59 -4.12
N HIS A 31 -0.91 13.15 -4.87
CA HIS A 31 -0.37 12.49 -6.07
C HIS A 31 0.36 11.17 -5.79
N LEU A 32 0.93 10.98 -4.59
CA LEU A 32 1.53 9.71 -4.18
C LEU A 32 0.46 8.70 -3.76
N LEU A 33 -0.62 9.15 -3.12
CA LEU A 33 -1.78 8.31 -2.80
C LEU A 33 -2.47 7.83 -4.08
N ASP A 34 -2.67 8.74 -5.04
CA ASP A 34 -3.17 8.44 -6.38
C ASP A 34 -2.27 7.44 -7.13
N ALA A 35 -0.94 7.61 -7.04
CA ALA A 35 0.01 6.66 -7.62
C ALA A 35 -0.10 5.26 -6.98
N LEU A 36 -0.35 5.16 -5.66
CA LEU A 36 -0.63 3.86 -5.03
C LEU A 36 -1.93 3.25 -5.55
N GLU A 37 -3.00 4.03 -5.66
CA GLU A 37 -4.31 3.57 -6.19
C GLU A 37 -4.23 3.14 -7.66
N GLN A 38 -3.28 3.68 -8.42
CA GLN A 38 -3.03 3.31 -9.82
C GLN A 38 -1.90 2.29 -10.02
N ASN A 39 -1.32 1.75 -8.94
CA ASN A 39 -0.17 0.85 -8.96
C ASN A 39 1.07 1.40 -9.70
N LYS A 40 1.25 2.73 -9.74
CA LYS A 40 2.38 3.43 -10.37
C LYS A 40 3.61 3.46 -9.47
N PHE A 41 4.11 2.28 -9.10
CA PHE A 41 5.19 2.14 -8.12
C PHE A 41 6.56 2.67 -8.60
N GLU A 42 6.72 2.85 -9.90
CA GLU A 42 7.90 3.47 -10.54
C GLU A 42 8.09 4.95 -10.18
N MET A 43 7.04 5.62 -9.67
CA MET A 43 7.12 7.01 -9.22
C MET A 43 7.78 7.18 -7.85
N PHE A 44 7.98 6.08 -7.10
CA PHE A 44 8.46 6.15 -5.73
C PHE A 44 9.98 5.99 -5.65
N PRO A 45 10.68 6.71 -4.75
CA PRO A 45 12.14 6.71 -4.70
C PRO A 45 12.77 5.35 -4.36
N SER A 46 12.09 4.52 -3.57
CA SER A 46 12.57 3.17 -3.25
C SER A 46 11.43 2.28 -2.74
N PRO A 47 11.56 0.94 -2.85
CA PRO A 47 10.58 0.00 -2.31
C PRO A 47 10.36 0.14 -0.79
N VAL A 48 11.40 0.55 -0.04
CA VAL A 48 11.29 0.78 1.41
C VAL A 48 10.31 1.92 1.71
N VAL A 49 10.41 3.01 0.95
CA VAL A 49 9.49 4.15 1.07
C VAL A 49 8.07 3.72 0.66
N THR A 50 7.93 3.02 -0.47
CA THR A 50 6.62 2.54 -0.95
C THR A 50 5.92 1.67 0.08
N ARG A 51 6.62 0.70 0.70
CA ARG A 51 6.06 -0.15 1.77
C ARG A 51 5.63 0.65 2.99
N GLY A 52 6.37 1.70 3.35
CA GLY A 52 5.99 2.61 4.43
C GLY A 52 4.68 3.33 4.13
N LEU A 53 4.53 3.85 2.91
CA LEU A 53 3.31 4.53 2.47
C LEU A 53 2.12 3.57 2.38
N ILE A 54 2.29 2.37 1.82
CA ILE A 54 1.25 1.34 1.75
C ILE A 54 0.76 0.98 3.17
N ARG A 55 1.69 0.76 4.11
CA ARG A 55 1.32 0.45 5.49
C ARG A 55 0.51 1.59 6.13
N ASN A 56 0.99 2.83 6.04
CA ASN A 56 0.29 3.98 6.64
C ASN A 56 -1.10 4.17 6.03
N TYR A 57 -1.21 4.02 4.70
CA TYR A 57 -2.47 4.22 4.02
C TYR A 57 -3.47 3.10 4.33
N ALA A 58 -3.04 1.84 4.32
CA ALA A 58 -3.88 0.71 4.73
C ALA A 58 -4.39 0.86 6.17
N GLN A 59 -3.51 1.25 7.11
CA GLN A 59 -3.90 1.51 8.51
C GLN A 59 -4.95 2.62 8.63
N HIS A 60 -4.75 3.73 7.90
CA HIS A 60 -5.71 4.84 7.87
C HIS A 60 -7.08 4.40 7.35
N LEU A 61 -7.08 3.58 6.30
CA LEU A 61 -8.28 3.02 5.69
C LEU A 61 -8.87 1.84 6.48
N LYS A 62 -8.31 1.49 7.64
CA LYS A 62 -8.75 0.35 8.47
C LYS A 62 -8.69 -1.00 7.75
N LEU A 63 -7.78 -1.12 6.79
CA LEU A 63 -7.43 -2.37 6.11
C LEU A 63 -6.32 -3.09 6.85
N ASP A 64 -6.14 -4.39 6.57
CA ASP A 64 -4.98 -5.14 7.05
C ASP A 64 -3.71 -4.70 6.29
N PRO A 65 -2.72 -4.09 6.97
CA PRO A 65 -1.49 -3.67 6.31
C PRO A 65 -0.64 -4.84 5.84
N ILE A 66 -0.76 -6.02 6.46
CA ILE A 66 -0.05 -7.23 6.04
C ILE A 66 -0.62 -7.74 4.72
N GLU A 67 -1.95 -7.76 4.55
CA GLU A 67 -2.60 -8.09 3.29
C GLU A 67 -2.21 -7.11 2.19
N ALA A 68 -2.28 -5.80 2.46
CA ALA A 68 -1.88 -4.77 1.50
C ALA A 68 -0.41 -4.92 1.05
N LEU A 69 0.50 -5.20 1.99
CA LEU A 69 1.90 -5.48 1.67
C LEU A 69 2.10 -6.80 0.92
N THR A 70 1.28 -7.81 1.18
CA THR A 70 1.32 -9.08 0.46
C THR A 70 0.89 -8.91 -1.00
N LEU A 71 -0.15 -8.10 -1.26
CA LEU A 71 -0.57 -7.74 -2.61
C LEU A 71 0.50 -6.92 -3.36
N TYR A 72 1.19 -6.03 -2.65
CA TYR A 72 2.34 -5.31 -3.21
C TYR A 72 3.48 -6.26 -3.61
N ASP A 73 3.88 -7.14 -2.68
CA ASP A 73 5.00 -8.07 -2.87
C ASP A 73 4.69 -9.13 -3.95
N GLY A 74 3.44 -9.57 -4.03
CA GLY A 74 2.94 -10.55 -5.01
C GLY A 74 2.94 -10.05 -6.46
N ASN A 75 2.94 -8.74 -6.67
CA ASN A 75 3.06 -8.12 -8.00
C ASN A 75 4.52 -7.85 -8.43
N GLY A 76 5.50 -8.14 -7.57
CA GLY A 76 6.93 -8.18 -7.92
C GLY A 76 7.86 -7.39 -6.98
N ILE A 77 8.86 -8.12 -6.44
CA ILE A 77 10.19 -7.68 -5.98
C ILE A 77 10.33 -7.24 -4.50
N LEU A 78 10.40 -8.22 -3.57
CA LEU A 78 11.62 -8.74 -2.91
C LEU A 78 11.24 -9.52 -1.63
N PRO A 79 11.86 -10.68 -1.35
CA PRO A 79 11.80 -11.27 -0.02
C PRO A 79 12.48 -10.32 0.97
N ILE A 80 11.73 -9.84 1.96
CA ILE A 80 12.31 -9.28 3.18
C ILE A 80 13.24 -10.35 3.77
N LYS A 81 14.55 -10.15 3.62
CA LYS A 81 15.58 -10.99 4.22
C LYS A 81 15.45 -10.86 5.74
N GLY A 82 14.71 -11.80 6.34
CA GLY A 82 14.40 -11.76 7.78
C GLY A 82 13.39 -12.80 8.28
N GLN A 83 12.45 -13.27 7.45
CA GLN A 83 11.60 -14.40 7.84
C GLN A 83 12.13 -15.70 7.25
N ARG A 84 12.73 -16.49 8.13
CA ARG A 84 13.01 -17.91 7.93
C ARG A 84 11.64 -18.60 7.81
N LEU A 85 11.14 -18.81 6.60
CA LEU A 85 10.20 -19.90 6.34
C LEU A 85 11.04 -21.17 6.43
N THR A 86 11.20 -21.73 7.64
CA THR A 86 11.49 -23.16 7.72
C THR A 86 10.18 -23.88 7.34
N PRO A 87 10.16 -24.67 6.25
CA PRO A 87 9.10 -25.66 6.12
C PRO A 87 9.37 -26.67 7.24
N ASN A 88 8.53 -26.67 8.27
CA ASN A 88 8.53 -27.81 9.17
C ASN A 88 8.02 -29.01 8.37
N GLY A 89 8.93 -29.96 8.16
CA GLY A 89 8.60 -31.34 7.87
C GLY A 89 8.12 -32.09 9.11
#